data_AF-B0FXV9-F1
#
_entry.id   AF-B0FXV9-F1
#
_cell.length_a   1.000
_cell.length_b   1.000
_cell.length_c   1.000
_cell.angle_alpha   90.00
_cell.angle_beta   90.00
_cell.angle_gamma   90.00
#
_symmetry.space_group_name_H-M   'P 1'
#
loop_
_entity.id
_entity.type
_entity.pdbx_description
1 polymer ?
#
loop_
_entity_poly.entity_id
_entity_poly.type
_entity_poly.pdbx_seq_one_letter_code
_entity_poly.pdbx_strand_id
1 'polypeptide(L)'
;MNFNIDGEKTPLIIDYKRVGYASLLIVDKTNKDSREKFLLNNTYAKSFINSMPGRFGVISIYIKEEERNKGYGTYFMKKIIEFFKGKVEILHLLPYPIIEKKEHFDHMKTSFFIMQLVQFFKKFDFVMKDPRCNLTPMFLQLSNRHIRYI
;
A
#
# COMPACT_ATOMS: atom_id res chain seq x y z
N MET A 1 -17.40 0.41 -5.70
CA MET A 1 -16.72 -0.20 -4.55
C MET A 1 -16.38 0.92 -3.59
N ASN A 2 -16.85 0.84 -2.34
CA ASN A 2 -16.58 1.84 -1.32
C ASN A 2 -15.40 1.36 -0.48
N PHE A 3 -14.31 2.11 -0.48
CA PHE A 3 -13.17 1.83 0.39
C PHE A 3 -13.37 2.51 1.74
N ASN A 4 -13.05 1.81 2.82
CA ASN A 4 -12.94 2.40 4.16
C ASN A 4 -11.51 2.91 4.39
N ILE A 5 -11.36 3.96 5.21
CA ILE A 5 -10.08 4.64 5.50
C ILE A 5 -9.63 4.47 6.96
N ASP A 6 -10.27 3.56 7.69
CA ASP A 6 -9.97 3.28 9.09
C ASP A 6 -8.85 2.24 9.27
N GLY A 7 -8.32 1.68 8.19
CA GLY A 7 -7.31 0.61 8.22
C GLY A 7 -7.90 -0.80 8.30
N GLU A 8 -9.22 -0.96 8.30
CA GLU A 8 -9.84 -2.28 8.29
C GLU A 8 -9.80 -2.92 6.89
N LYS A 9 -9.89 -4.26 6.86
CA LYS A 9 -9.86 -5.02 5.61
C LYS A 9 -11.15 -4.84 4.82
N THR A 10 -11.10 -4.07 3.75
CA THR A 10 -12.18 -3.96 2.76
C THR A 10 -12.05 -5.07 1.71
N PRO A 11 -13.07 -5.93 1.50
CA PRO A 11 -13.02 -6.98 0.48
C PRO A 11 -12.85 -6.44 -0.95
N LEU A 12 -11.96 -7.03 -1.73
CA LEU A 12 -11.83 -6.76 -3.17
C LEU A 12 -12.68 -7.76 -3.95
N ILE A 13 -13.63 -7.25 -4.74
CA ILE A 13 -14.63 -8.05 -5.45
C ILE A 13 -14.55 -7.79 -6.96
N ILE A 14 -14.50 -8.86 -7.76
CA ILE A 14 -14.64 -8.87 -9.23
C ILE A 14 -15.71 -9.93 -9.53
N ASP A 15 -16.70 -9.59 -10.36
CA ASP A 15 -17.77 -10.52 -10.79
C ASP A 15 -18.39 -11.31 -9.63
N TYR A 16 -18.76 -10.60 -8.56
CA TYR A 16 -19.33 -11.15 -7.32
C TYR A 16 -18.41 -12.11 -6.53
N LYS A 17 -17.19 -12.34 -6.99
CA LYS A 17 -16.17 -13.16 -6.32
C LYS A 17 -15.21 -12.30 -5.51
N ARG A 18 -14.95 -12.71 -4.26
CA ARG A 18 -13.89 -12.11 -3.43
C ARG A 18 -12.51 -12.59 -3.88
N VAL A 19 -11.74 -11.68 -4.46
CA VAL A 19 -10.39 -11.94 -4.99
C VAL A 19 -9.27 -11.49 -4.06
N GLY A 20 -9.59 -10.78 -2.98
CA GLY A 20 -8.60 -10.27 -2.04
C GLY A 20 -9.19 -9.32 -0.99
N TYR A 21 -8.33 -8.46 -0.45
CA TYR A 21 -8.73 -7.32 0.38
C TYR A 21 -7.73 -6.16 0.24
N ALA A 22 -8.17 -4.96 0.56
CA ALA A 22 -7.32 -3.80 0.76
C ALA A 22 -7.58 -3.24 2.16
N SER A 23 -6.54 -2.75 2.83
CA SER A 23 -6.63 -1.98 4.06
C SER A 23 -6.06 -0.60 3.75
N LEU A 24 -6.91 0.42 3.88
CA LEU A 24 -6.54 1.79 3.61
C LEU A 24 -6.68 2.59 4.91
N LEU A 25 -5.69 3.39 5.25
CA LEU A 25 -5.70 4.24 6.42
C LEU A 25 -5.34 5.67 6.02
N ILE A 26 -6.06 6.67 6.54
CA ILE A 26 -5.57 8.05 6.52
C ILE A 26 -4.95 8.34 7.87
N VAL A 27 -3.67 8.74 7.85
CA VAL A 27 -2.95 9.19 9.03
C VAL A 27 -2.91 10.70 9.02
N ASP A 28 -3.43 11.30 10.09
CA ASP A 28 -3.32 12.72 10.37
C ASP A 28 -2.37 12.91 11.55
N LYS A 29 -1.32 13.71 11.35
CA LYS A 29 -0.26 13.96 12.35
C LYS A 29 -0.82 14.60 13.63
N THR A 30 -1.93 15.33 13.52
CA THR A 30 -2.61 15.99 14.65
C THR A 30 -3.58 15.05 15.36
N ASN A 31 -4.01 13.96 14.72
CA ASN A 31 -4.90 12.97 15.29
C ASN A 31 -4.10 11.79 15.87
N LYS A 32 -4.05 11.73 17.22
CA LYS A 32 -3.31 10.72 17.97
C LYS A 32 -3.75 9.29 17.64
N ASP A 33 -5.05 9.03 17.52
CA ASP A 33 -5.60 7.69 17.31
C ASP A 33 -5.16 7.11 15.95
N SER A 34 -5.25 7.92 14.88
CA SER A 34 -4.84 7.49 13.54
C SER A 34 -3.33 7.20 13.46
N ARG A 35 -2.54 8.02 14.16
CA ARG A 35 -1.08 7.88 14.24
C ARG A 35 -0.68 6.63 15.03
N GLU A 36 -1.31 6.38 16.16
CA GLU A 36 -1.06 5.19 16.97
C GLU A 36 -1.45 3.92 16.23
N LYS A 37 -2.63 3.91 15.56
CA LYS A 37 -3.05 2.79 14.72
C LYS A 37 -2.05 2.48 13.60
N PHE A 38 -1.48 3.51 12.98
CA PHE A 38 -0.41 3.34 11.99
C PHE A 38 0.86 2.74 12.60
N LEU A 39 1.35 3.29 13.71
CA LEU A 39 2.61 2.88 14.34
C LEU A 39 2.54 1.48 14.97
N LEU A 40 1.38 1.03 15.43
CA LEU A 40 1.15 -0.34 15.91
C LEU A 40 1.43 -1.37 14.81
N ASN A 41 0.98 -1.07 13.59
CA ASN A 41 1.14 -1.96 12.44
C ASN A 41 2.44 -1.71 11.64
N ASN A 42 3.14 -0.61 11.92
CA ASN A 42 4.30 -0.14 11.15
C ASN A 42 5.38 0.41 12.09
N THR A 43 5.94 -0.46 12.93
CA THR A 43 6.98 -0.07 13.90
C THR A 43 8.20 0.60 13.25
N TYR A 44 8.55 0.19 12.03
CA TYR A 44 9.62 0.81 11.22
C TYR A 44 9.37 2.29 10.93
N ALA A 45 8.10 2.74 10.93
CA ALA A 45 7.74 4.10 10.61
C ALA A 45 7.99 5.10 11.75
N LYS A 46 8.30 4.61 12.96
CA LYS A 46 8.67 5.47 14.11
C LYS A 46 9.83 6.42 13.78
N SER A 47 10.78 5.99 12.93
CA SER A 47 11.96 6.77 12.56
C SER A 47 11.68 7.96 11.66
N PHE A 48 10.59 7.93 10.86
CA PHE A 48 10.31 8.96 9.85
C PHE A 48 8.92 9.59 9.97
N ILE A 49 8.03 9.10 10.84
CA ILE A 49 6.66 9.61 10.97
C ILE A 49 6.58 11.13 11.18
N ASN A 50 7.55 11.71 11.90
CA ASN A 50 7.59 13.15 12.15
C ASN A 50 7.93 13.98 10.90
N SER A 51 8.59 13.36 9.91
CA SER A 51 8.93 13.95 8.60
C SER A 51 7.84 13.79 7.54
N MET A 52 6.77 13.05 7.83
CA MET A 52 5.62 12.94 6.94
C MET A 52 4.80 14.24 6.91
N PRO A 53 4.11 14.53 5.79
CA PRO A 53 3.19 15.67 5.70
C PRO A 53 2.08 15.54 6.75
N GLY A 54 1.36 16.64 7.00
CA GLY A 54 0.31 16.70 8.01
C GLY A 54 -0.75 15.60 7.86
N ARG A 55 -1.03 15.17 6.62
CA ARG A 55 -1.97 14.09 6.30
C ARG A 55 -1.46 13.23 5.15
N PHE A 56 -1.43 11.91 5.33
CA PHE A 56 -1.01 10.96 4.30
C PHE A 56 -1.86 9.68 4.31
N GLY A 57 -1.95 9.01 3.17
CA GLY A 57 -2.63 7.73 3.03
C GLY A 57 -1.66 6.57 3.18
N VAL A 58 -2.11 5.47 3.76
CA VAL A 58 -1.38 4.21 3.90
C VAL A 58 -2.17 3.12 3.21
N ILE A 59 -1.50 2.31 2.40
CA ILE A 59 -2.13 1.27 1.58
C ILE A 59 -1.49 -0.08 1.87
N SER A 60 -2.35 -1.07 2.13
CA SER A 60 -2.02 -2.48 2.11
C SER A 60 -2.97 -3.19 1.15
N ILE A 61 -2.45 -3.97 0.20
CA ILE A 61 -3.26 -4.72 -0.76
C ILE A 61 -2.84 -6.19 -0.76
N TYR A 62 -3.83 -7.07 -0.69
CA TYR A 62 -3.66 -8.51 -0.80
C TYR A 62 -4.56 -9.05 -1.91
N ILE A 63 -3.96 -9.80 -2.83
CA ILE A 63 -4.66 -10.60 -3.83
C ILE A 63 -4.37 -12.07 -3.52
N LYS A 64 -5.44 -12.87 -3.42
CA LYS A 64 -5.35 -14.31 -3.20
C LYS A 64 -4.48 -14.97 -4.26
N GLU A 65 -3.73 -15.99 -3.88
CA GLU A 65 -2.73 -16.62 -4.74
C GLU A 65 -3.33 -17.11 -6.08
N GLU A 66 -4.48 -17.77 -6.03
CA GLU A 66 -5.22 -18.27 -7.18
C GLU A 66 -5.82 -17.17 -8.08
N GLU A 67 -5.77 -15.92 -7.63
CA GLU A 67 -6.25 -14.72 -8.35
C GLU A 67 -5.10 -13.81 -8.82
N ARG A 68 -3.83 -14.16 -8.51
CA ARG A 68 -2.66 -13.42 -9.00
C ARG A 68 -2.47 -13.61 -10.49
N ASN A 69 -1.70 -12.70 -11.11
CA ASN A 69 -1.40 -12.68 -12.55
C ASN A 69 -2.60 -12.44 -13.49
N LYS A 70 -3.79 -12.12 -12.95
CA LYS A 70 -5.00 -11.76 -13.73
C LYS A 70 -5.18 -10.24 -13.93
N GLY A 71 -4.18 -9.43 -13.57
CA GLY A 71 -4.25 -7.96 -13.66
C GLY A 71 -5.03 -7.27 -12.53
N TYR A 72 -5.60 -8.01 -11.57
CA TYR A 72 -6.40 -7.44 -10.47
C TYR A 72 -5.61 -6.49 -9.57
N GLY A 73 -4.32 -6.78 -9.31
CA GLY A 73 -3.46 -5.85 -8.57
C GLY A 73 -3.43 -4.47 -9.24
N THR A 74 -3.22 -4.42 -10.56
CA THR A 74 -3.24 -3.17 -11.32
C THR A 74 -4.61 -2.48 -11.26
N TYR A 75 -5.68 -3.25 -11.49
CA TYR A 75 -7.05 -2.74 -11.47
C TYR A 75 -7.39 -2.06 -10.14
N PHE A 76 -7.12 -2.73 -9.02
CA PHE A 76 -7.44 -2.19 -7.70
C PHE A 76 -6.51 -1.04 -7.31
N MET A 77 -5.22 -1.09 -7.65
CA MET A 77 -4.31 0.03 -7.38
C MET A 77 -4.74 1.32 -8.07
N LYS A 78 -5.18 1.26 -9.33
CA LYS A 78 -5.75 2.45 -10.02
C LYS A 78 -6.94 3.02 -9.24
N LYS A 79 -7.87 2.18 -8.82
CA LYS A 79 -9.05 2.60 -8.03
C LYS A 79 -8.69 3.19 -6.68
N ILE A 80 -7.69 2.62 -5.99
CA ILE A 80 -7.22 3.11 -4.69
C ILE A 80 -6.55 4.48 -4.86
N ILE A 81 -5.70 4.64 -5.87
CA ILE A 81 -5.05 5.93 -6.18
C ILE A 81 -6.11 7.00 -6.46
N GLU A 82 -7.06 6.73 -7.36
CA GLU A 82 -8.18 7.65 -7.63
C GLU A 82 -8.99 7.97 -6.37
N PHE A 83 -9.24 6.97 -5.52
CA PHE A 83 -9.98 7.17 -4.28
C PHE A 83 -9.27 8.15 -3.32
N PHE A 84 -7.94 8.14 -3.27
CA PHE A 84 -7.18 9.02 -2.39
C PHE A 84 -6.86 10.40 -2.97
N LYS A 85 -7.02 10.60 -4.29
CA LYS A 85 -6.84 11.92 -4.91
C LYS A 85 -7.73 12.96 -4.23
N GLY A 86 -7.14 14.11 -3.91
CA GLY A 86 -7.80 15.20 -3.20
C GLY A 86 -8.05 14.96 -1.71
N LYS A 87 -7.75 13.78 -1.16
CA LYS A 87 -7.88 13.48 0.29
C LYS A 87 -6.57 13.57 1.05
N VAL A 88 -5.47 13.21 0.40
CA VAL A 88 -4.12 13.18 0.97
C VAL A 88 -3.10 13.63 -0.08
N GLU A 89 -1.99 14.19 0.36
CA GLU A 89 -0.92 14.64 -0.54
C GLU A 89 0.00 13.49 -0.95
N ILE A 90 0.20 12.52 -0.06
CA ILE A 90 1.14 11.41 -0.23
C ILE A 90 0.43 10.09 0.09
N LEU A 91 0.70 9.08 -0.71
CA LEU A 91 0.46 7.68 -0.38
C LEU A 91 1.76 7.01 0.05
N HIS A 92 1.67 6.25 1.12
CA HIS A 92 2.75 5.45 1.68
C HIS A 92 2.36 3.97 1.62
N LEU A 93 3.31 3.12 1.26
CA LEU A 93 3.19 1.68 1.42
C LEU A 93 4.53 1.03 1.75
N LEU A 94 4.49 -0.17 2.31
CA LEU A 94 5.64 -1.05 2.41
C LEU A 94 5.49 -2.17 1.38
N PRO A 95 6.45 -2.36 0.45
CA PRO A 95 6.36 -3.38 -0.60
C PRO A 95 6.72 -4.77 -0.04
N TYR A 96 5.92 -5.27 0.90
CA TYR A 96 6.15 -6.54 1.59
C TYR A 96 5.00 -7.52 1.30
N PRO A 97 5.29 -8.81 1.03
CA PRO A 97 4.26 -9.80 0.77
C PRO A 97 3.37 -10.02 1.99
N ILE A 98 2.05 -9.93 1.80
CA ILE A 98 1.05 -10.27 2.81
C ILE A 98 0.71 -11.75 2.66
N ILE A 99 0.94 -12.52 3.73
CA ILE A 99 0.73 -13.97 3.75
C ILE A 99 -0.32 -14.27 4.83
N GLU A 100 -1.41 -14.94 4.46
CA GLU A 100 -2.51 -15.23 5.40
C GLU A 100 -2.22 -16.43 6.32
N LYS A 101 -1.29 -17.32 5.96
CA LYS A 101 -0.90 -18.50 6.74
C LYS A 101 0.55 -18.40 7.20
N LYS A 102 0.85 -18.82 8.45
CA LYS A 102 2.22 -18.93 8.96
C LYS A 102 2.93 -20.12 8.31
N GLU A 103 3.34 -19.97 7.06
CA GLU A 103 4.26 -20.91 6.41
C GLU A 103 5.70 -20.48 6.69
N HIS A 104 6.59 -21.46 6.90
CA HIS A 104 8.02 -21.20 6.99
C HIS A 104 8.50 -20.65 5.65
N PHE A 105 8.95 -19.39 5.65
CA PHE A 105 9.41 -18.73 4.44
C PHE A 105 10.90 -18.93 4.23
N ASP A 106 11.24 -19.32 3.01
CA ASP A 106 12.59 -19.22 2.47
C ASP A 106 12.91 -17.73 2.24
N HIS A 107 13.98 -17.24 2.87
CA HIS A 107 14.46 -15.86 2.77
C HIS A 107 14.72 -15.41 1.31
N MET A 108 15.14 -16.34 0.44
CA MET A 108 15.36 -16.03 -0.97
C MET A 108 14.04 -15.76 -1.70
N LYS A 109 12.99 -16.53 -1.41
CA LYS A 109 11.66 -16.31 -1.98
C LYS A 109 11.10 -14.96 -1.55
N THR A 110 11.23 -14.60 -0.28
CA THR A 110 10.78 -13.28 0.23
C THR A 110 11.46 -12.13 -0.49
N SER A 111 12.79 -12.20 -0.64
CA SER A 111 13.57 -11.15 -1.30
C SER A 111 13.16 -10.98 -2.77
N PHE A 112 12.96 -12.08 -3.48
CA PHE A 112 12.46 -12.08 -4.85
C PHE A 112 11.06 -11.46 -4.97
N PHE A 113 10.14 -11.80 -4.06
CA PHE A 113 8.80 -11.20 -4.04
C PHE A 113 8.82 -9.70 -3.75
N ILE A 114 9.67 -9.24 -2.83
CA ILE A 114 9.85 -7.80 -2.55
C ILE A 114 10.30 -7.07 -3.82
N MET A 115 11.28 -7.61 -4.56
CA MET A 115 11.73 -7.02 -5.82
C MET A 115 10.59 -6.90 -6.84
N GLN A 116 9.77 -7.94 -6.99
CA GLN A 116 8.61 -7.91 -7.88
C GLN A 116 7.58 -6.86 -7.44
N LEU A 117 7.31 -6.73 -6.14
CA LEU A 117 6.40 -5.71 -5.59
C LEU A 117 6.93 -4.30 -5.85
N VAL A 118 8.22 -4.05 -5.61
CA VAL A 118 8.86 -2.76 -5.91
C VAL A 118 8.70 -2.40 -7.39
N GLN A 119 8.97 -3.35 -8.30
CA GLN A 119 8.79 -3.12 -9.75
C GLN A 119 7.33 -2.89 -10.12
N PHE A 120 6.40 -3.58 -9.46
CA PHE A 120 4.97 -3.36 -9.64
C PHE A 120 4.56 -1.94 -9.22
N PHE A 121 4.96 -1.48 -8.03
CA PHE A 121 4.59 -0.15 -7.54
C PHE A 121 5.26 0.99 -8.31
N LYS A 122 6.47 0.78 -8.87
CA LYS A 122 7.11 1.74 -9.78
C LYS A 122 6.27 2.05 -11.02
N LYS A 123 5.41 1.13 -11.49
CA LYS A 123 4.48 1.38 -12.60
C LYS A 123 3.40 2.43 -12.29
N PHE A 124 3.25 2.78 -11.01
CA PHE A 124 2.35 3.81 -10.52
C PHE A 124 3.11 5.02 -9.95
N ASP A 125 4.36 5.21 -10.39
CA ASP A 125 5.23 6.31 -9.96
C ASP A 125 5.59 6.34 -8.46
N PHE A 126 5.44 5.21 -7.75
CA PHE A 126 5.93 5.12 -6.39
C PHE A 126 7.46 5.15 -6.38
N VAL A 127 8.02 6.04 -5.56
CA VAL A 127 9.47 6.22 -5.37
C VAL A 127 9.93 5.61 -4.05
N MET A 128 11.11 5.01 -4.06
CA MET A 128 11.81 4.57 -2.85
C MET A 128 12.74 5.70 -2.37
N LYS A 129 12.77 5.95 -1.06
CA LYS A 129 13.65 6.97 -0.49
C LYS A 129 15.12 6.51 -0.40
N ASP A 130 15.37 5.21 -0.19
CA ASP A 130 16.71 4.59 -0.25
C ASP A 130 16.62 3.20 -0.92
N PRO A 131 17.24 2.99 -2.09
CA PRO A 131 17.20 1.70 -2.80
C PRO A 131 18.07 0.60 -2.18
N ARG A 132 18.91 0.90 -1.17
CA ARG A 132 19.87 -0.06 -0.59
C ARG A 132 19.27 -0.95 0.50
N CYS A 133 18.08 -0.63 1.00
CA CYS A 133 17.39 -1.44 2.00
C CYS A 133 16.18 -2.15 1.39
N ASN A 134 16.13 -3.48 1.52
CA ASN A 134 15.04 -4.32 0.99
C ASN A 134 13.69 -4.06 1.71
N LEU A 135 13.70 -3.43 2.88
CA LEU A 135 12.51 -3.06 3.66
C LEU A 135 12.31 -1.53 3.69
N THR A 136 12.40 -0.91 2.51
CA THR A 136 12.21 0.55 2.40
C THR A 136 10.77 0.87 1.98
N PRO A 137 10.08 1.77 2.70
CA PRO A 137 8.77 2.24 2.29
C PRO A 137 8.84 2.98 0.95
N MET A 138 7.74 2.92 0.20
CA MET A 138 7.57 3.61 -1.06
C MET A 138 6.50 4.69 -0.92
N PHE A 139 6.69 5.78 -1.67
CA PHE A 139 5.87 6.98 -1.61
C PHE A 139 5.37 7.37 -2.99
N LEU A 140 4.11 7.78 -3.07
CA LEU A 140 3.54 8.39 -4.28
C LEU A 140 2.98 9.77 -3.92
N GLN A 141 3.49 10.80 -4.58
CA GLN A 141 2.93 12.15 -4.48
C GLN A 141 1.67 12.23 -5.35
N LEU A 142 0.52 12.49 -4.73
CA LEU A 142 -0.76 12.65 -5.43
C LEU A 142 -0.98 14.09 -5.94
N SER A 143 0.08 14.79 -6.37
CA SER A 143 -0.05 16.15 -6.92
C SER A 143 -1.16 16.17 -7.98
N ASN A 144 -1.91 17.27 -8.12
CA ASN A 144 -3.00 17.44 -9.09
C ASN A 144 -2.60 17.25 -10.58
N ARG A 145 -1.39 16.76 -10.87
CA ARG A 145 -0.95 16.35 -12.20
C ARG A 145 -1.73 15.11 -12.62
N HIS A 146 -2.39 15.22 -13.76
CA HIS A 146 -2.97 14.10 -14.48
C HIS A 146 -1.95 12.96 -14.59
N ILE A 147 -2.15 11.89 -13.82
CA ILE A 147 -1.45 10.62 -14.01
C ILE A 147 -1.92 10.11 -15.38
N ARG A 148 -1.07 10.27 -16.41
CA ARG A 148 -1.30 9.69 -17.72
C ARG A 148 -0.95 8.22 -17.62
N TYR A 149 -1.95 7.35 -17.62
CA TYR A 149 -1.73 5.94 -17.87
C TYR A 149 -1.32 5.80 -19.34
N ILE A 150 -0.05 5.48 -19.59
CA ILE A 150 0.39 4.93 -20.88
C ILE A 150 -0.05 3.47 -20.93
#